data_AF-M1JEI1-F1
#
_entry.id   AF-M1JEI1-F1
#
_cell.length_a   1.000
_cell.length_b   1.000
_cell.length_c   1.000
_cell.angle_alpha   90.00
_cell.angle_beta   90.00
_cell.angle_gamma   90.00
#
_symmetry.space_group_name_H-M   'P 1'
#
loop_
_entity.id
_entity.type
_entity.pdbx_description
1 polymer ?
#
loop_
_entity_poly.entity_id
_entity_poly.type
_entity_poly.pdbx_seq_one_letter_code
_entity_poly.pdbx_strand_id
1 'polypeptide(L)'
;MSLKIKSKITIGVLLIIFLLSIIFTLENVSLAQTSPQISVYKVVGSADLSNPGSAGYWSQIPWTNISLTANIPMAPTSGLTHYLLVKAAWNGSWIFILEEWQAPEPAFNAWSTAVAGILPVQLH
;
A
#
# COMPACT_ATOMS: atom_id res chain seq x y z
N MET A 1 35.52 -47.73 1.98
CA MET A 1 34.75 -47.65 0.71
C MET A 1 35.16 -46.38 -0.03
N SER A 2 35.94 -46.50 -1.11
CA SER A 2 36.46 -45.36 -1.87
C SER A 2 35.34 -44.78 -2.75
N LEU A 3 34.81 -43.62 -2.38
CA LEU A 3 33.92 -42.84 -3.25
C LEU A 3 34.71 -42.41 -4.49
N LYS A 4 34.42 -43.06 -5.63
CA LYS A 4 35.02 -42.75 -6.94
C LYS A 4 34.88 -41.25 -7.21
N ILE A 5 35.93 -40.58 -7.71
CA ILE A 5 36.02 -39.13 -7.92
C ILE A 5 34.77 -38.55 -8.63
N LYS A 6 34.18 -39.30 -9.58
CA LYS A 6 32.90 -38.94 -10.23
C LYS A 6 31.75 -38.72 -9.24
N SER A 7 31.63 -39.54 -8.20
CA SER A 7 30.59 -39.42 -7.17
C SER A 7 30.75 -38.18 -6.30
N LYS A 8 31.99 -37.75 -6.01
CA LYS A 8 32.25 -36.52 -5.24
C LYS A 8 31.81 -35.27 -6.03
N ILE A 9 32.02 -35.26 -7.35
CA ILE A 9 31.58 -34.18 -8.24
C ILE A 9 30.05 -34.15 -8.30
N THR A 10 29.39 -35.30 -8.44
CA THR A 10 27.92 -35.39 -8.44
C THR A 10 27.30 -34.85 -7.16
N ILE A 11 27.89 -35.18 -5.99
CA ILE A 11 27.43 -34.67 -4.69
C ILE A 11 27.62 -33.15 -4.61
N GLY A 12 28.74 -32.62 -5.10
CA GLY A 12 28.99 -31.17 -5.12
C GLY A 12 27.97 -30.41 -5.97
N VAL A 13 27.64 -30.93 -7.16
CA VAL A 13 26.65 -30.31 -8.05
C VAL A 13 25.25 -30.33 -7.42
N LEU A 14 24.85 -31.44 -6.80
CA LEU A 14 23.57 -31.52 -6.08
C LEU A 14 23.46 -30.50 -4.94
N LEU A 15 24.57 -30.30 -4.22
CA LEU A 15 24.62 -29.37 -3.09
C LEU A 15 24.52 -27.90 -3.55
N ILE A 16 25.15 -27.58 -4.69
CA ILE A 16 25.04 -26.26 -5.34
C ILE A 16 23.61 -26.01 -5.82
N ILE A 17 22.99 -26.98 -6.50
CA ILE A 17 21.60 -26.86 -6.96
C ILE A 17 20.65 -26.67 -5.77
N PHE A 18 20.86 -27.41 -4.68
CA PHE A 18 20.06 -27.27 -3.46
C PHE A 18 20.19 -25.86 -2.84
N LEU A 19 21.41 -25.33 -2.73
CA LEU A 19 21.65 -23.97 -2.23
C LEU A 19 21.05 -22.89 -3.14
N LEU A 20 21.21 -23.02 -4.46
CA LEU A 20 20.57 -22.09 -5.41
C LEU A 20 19.04 -22.12 -5.29
N SER A 21 18.46 -23.30 -5.10
CA SER A 21 17.01 -23.46 -4.94
C SER A 21 16.50 -22.71 -3.71
N ILE A 22 17.23 -22.73 -2.59
CA ILE A 22 16.87 -21.99 -1.38
C ILE A 22 16.91 -20.48 -1.63
N ILE A 23 17.94 -19.98 -2.33
CA ILE A 23 18.09 -18.54 -2.62
C ILE A 23 16.90 -18.05 -3.50
N PHE A 24 16.51 -18.82 -4.51
CA PHE A 24 15.37 -18.47 -5.38
C PHE A 24 14.02 -18.43 -4.63
N THR A 25 13.85 -19.20 -3.56
CA THR A 25 12.63 -19.13 -2.72
C THR A 25 12.55 -17.89 -1.84
N LEU A 26 13.69 -17.25 -1.51
CA LEU A 26 13.73 -16.05 -0.67
C LEU A 26 13.44 -14.76 -1.45
N GLU A 27 13.72 -14.74 -2.76
CA GLU A 27 13.48 -13.55 -3.59
C GLU A 27 12.01 -13.36 -4.00
N ASN A 28 11.17 -14.41 -3.89
CA ASN A 28 9.76 -14.38 -4.30
C ASN A 28 8.76 -14.34 -3.14
N VAL A 29 9.23 -14.11 -1.91
CA VAL A 29 8.28 -13.86 -0.82
C VAL A 29 7.76 -12.45 -0.99
N SER A 30 6.59 -12.33 -1.63
CA SER A 30 5.74 -11.14 -1.48
C SER A 30 5.59 -10.96 0.03
N LEU A 31 6.30 -10.00 0.59
CA LEU A 31 6.09 -9.57 1.96
C LEU A 31 4.62 -9.15 1.99
N ALA A 32 3.76 -9.99 2.57
CA ALA A 32 2.36 -9.68 2.72
C ALA A 32 2.29 -8.34 3.46
N GLN A 33 2.00 -7.27 2.72
CA GLN A 33 1.85 -5.95 3.29
C GLN A 33 0.69 -6.06 4.28
N THR A 34 0.97 -5.89 5.57
CA THR A 34 -0.09 -5.80 6.57
C THR A 34 -0.97 -4.63 6.17
N SER A 35 -2.25 -4.90 5.88
CA SER A 35 -3.16 -3.84 5.50
C SER A 35 -3.26 -2.84 6.66
N PRO A 36 -3.01 -1.54 6.42
CA PRO A 36 -3.12 -0.54 7.48
C PRO A 36 -4.56 -0.53 8.00
N GLN A 37 -4.71 -0.52 9.34
CA GLN A 37 -6.01 -0.39 9.99
C GLN A 37 -6.21 1.05 10.46
N ILE A 38 -7.37 1.62 10.15
CA ILE A 38 -7.74 2.98 10.54
C ILE A 38 -8.85 2.89 11.59
N SER A 39 -8.61 3.45 12.77
CA SER A 39 -9.64 3.52 13.82
C SER A 39 -10.64 4.63 13.52
N VAL A 40 -11.92 4.30 13.59
CA VAL A 40 -13.02 5.25 13.36
C VAL A 40 -13.59 5.69 14.71
N TYR A 41 -13.55 6.99 14.99
CA TYR A 41 -13.99 7.53 16.28
C TYR A 41 -15.43 8.02 16.21
N LYS A 42 -16.25 7.67 17.22
CA LYS A 42 -17.60 8.23 17.33
C LYS A 42 -17.51 9.69 17.76
N VAL A 43 -18.20 10.58 17.04
CA VAL A 43 -18.22 12.02 17.31
C VAL A 43 -19.66 12.54 17.42
N VAL A 44 -19.82 13.68 18.09
CA VAL A 44 -21.09 14.43 18.16
C VAL A 44 -20.97 15.64 17.23
N GLY A 45 -21.83 15.71 16.22
CA GLY A 45 -21.84 16.81 15.25
C GLY A 45 -22.41 16.40 13.88
N SER A 46 -22.53 17.38 13.00
CA SER A 46 -23.00 17.20 11.62
C SER A 46 -21.84 17.18 10.63
N ALA A 47 -22.09 16.57 9.47
CA ALA A 47 -21.20 16.68 8.32
C ALA A 47 -21.27 18.11 7.76
N ASP A 48 -20.18 18.87 7.83
CA ASP A 48 -20.07 20.08 7.01
C ASP A 48 -19.56 19.67 5.63
N LEU A 49 -20.48 19.55 4.67
CA LEU A 49 -20.12 19.18 3.29
C LEU A 49 -19.43 20.31 2.53
N SER A 50 -19.51 21.54 3.01
CA SER A 50 -18.88 22.70 2.38
C SER A 50 -17.42 22.87 2.81
N ASN A 51 -17.12 22.55 4.07
CA ASN A 51 -15.78 22.60 4.62
C ASN A 51 -15.53 21.48 5.65
N PRO A 52 -15.45 20.22 5.20
CA PRO A 52 -15.38 19.06 6.09
C PRO A 52 -14.16 19.07 7.02
N GLY A 53 -13.04 19.66 6.58
CA GLY A 53 -11.79 19.72 7.36
C GLY A 53 -11.81 20.70 8.54
N SER A 54 -12.78 21.60 8.61
CA SER A 54 -12.87 22.64 9.66
C SER A 54 -13.57 22.20 10.94
N ALA A 55 -14.12 20.98 10.97
CA ALA A 55 -14.92 20.54 12.10
C ALA A 55 -14.07 20.36 13.39
N GLY A 56 -14.57 20.89 14.51
CA GLY A 56 -13.82 20.92 15.78
C GLY A 56 -13.45 19.53 16.33
N TYR A 57 -14.23 18.49 16.02
CA TYR A 57 -13.96 17.12 16.47
C TYR A 57 -12.65 16.54 15.90
N TRP A 58 -12.12 17.09 14.79
CA TRP A 58 -10.83 16.64 14.24
C TRP A 58 -9.65 16.89 15.18
N SER A 59 -9.74 17.89 16.06
CA SER A 59 -8.70 18.18 17.06
C SER A 59 -8.52 17.07 18.11
N GLN A 60 -9.54 16.23 18.30
CA GLN A 60 -9.57 15.15 19.29
C GLN A 60 -9.19 13.79 18.71
N ILE A 61 -9.14 13.67 17.38
CA ILE A 61 -8.82 12.43 16.68
C ILE A 61 -7.33 12.45 16.29
N PRO A 62 -6.53 11.43 16.66
CA PRO A 62 -5.13 11.36 16.28
C PRO A 62 -4.97 11.02 14.79
N TRP A 63 -3.91 11.55 14.17
CA TRP A 63 -3.52 11.15 12.82
C TRP A 63 -2.96 9.72 12.82
N THR A 64 -3.41 8.90 11.87
CA THR A 64 -2.80 7.61 11.54
C THR A 64 -1.85 7.80 10.36
N ASN A 65 -0.57 7.50 10.53
CA ASN A 65 0.41 7.54 9.45
C ASN A 65 0.43 6.20 8.73
N ILE A 66 0.13 6.22 7.44
CA ILE A 66 0.15 5.07 6.56
C ILE A 66 1.31 5.25 5.58
N SER A 67 2.34 4.41 5.70
CA SER A 67 3.42 4.39 4.73
C SER A 67 2.94 3.78 3.41
N LEU A 68 3.27 4.45 2.31
CA LEU A 68 2.93 4.04 0.96
C LEU A 68 4.16 3.51 0.23
N THR A 69 3.95 2.46 -0.55
CA THR A 69 4.97 1.86 -1.41
C THR A 69 4.55 2.01 -2.85
N ALA A 70 5.50 2.32 -3.74
CA ALA A 70 5.26 2.33 -5.17
C ALA A 70 4.73 0.97 -5.63
N ASN A 71 3.64 0.98 -6.40
CA ASN A 71 2.96 -0.23 -6.88
C ASN A 71 3.06 -0.41 -8.40
N ILE A 72 3.57 0.58 -9.14
CA ILE A 72 3.77 0.52 -10.59
C ILE A 72 5.27 0.65 -10.89
N PRO A 73 5.93 -0.43 -11.32
CA PRO A 73 7.32 -0.37 -11.75
C PRO A 73 7.50 0.62 -12.91
N MET A 74 8.57 1.42 -12.88
CA MET A 74 8.98 2.33 -13.97
C MET A 74 8.02 3.48 -14.31
N ALA A 75 6.98 3.73 -13.52
CA ALA A 75 6.16 4.93 -13.69
C ALA A 75 6.82 6.13 -12.99
N PRO A 76 7.09 7.25 -13.70
CA PRO A 76 7.82 8.40 -13.15
C PRO A 76 7.10 9.10 -11.99
N THR A 77 5.79 8.88 -11.86
CA THR A 77 4.95 9.43 -10.79
C THR A 77 4.65 8.43 -9.67
N SER A 78 5.03 7.15 -9.81
CA SER A 78 4.79 6.15 -8.78
C SER A 78 5.79 6.32 -7.63
N GLY A 79 5.28 6.33 -6.39
CA GLY A 79 6.12 6.44 -5.19
C GLY A 79 6.53 7.88 -4.82
N LEU A 80 6.02 8.92 -5.50
CA LEU A 80 6.27 10.31 -5.11
C LEU A 80 5.62 10.70 -3.77
N THR A 81 4.50 10.06 -3.42
CA THR A 81 3.87 10.20 -2.10
C THR A 81 4.30 9.03 -1.24
N HIS A 82 5.09 9.31 -0.20
CA HIS A 82 5.66 8.28 0.67
C HIS A 82 4.76 7.90 1.85
N TYR A 83 3.84 8.78 2.24
CA TYR A 83 2.93 8.55 3.34
C TYR A 83 1.60 9.29 3.16
N LEU A 84 0.56 8.76 3.81
CA LEU A 84 -0.75 9.39 3.96
C LEU A 84 -1.06 9.52 5.45
N LEU A 85 -1.52 10.70 5.88
CA LEU A 85 -2.08 10.91 7.21
C LEU A 85 -3.60 10.82 7.11
N VAL A 86 -4.21 9.97 7.94
CA VAL A 86 -5.66 9.75 7.91
C VAL A 86 -6.27 9.90 9.30
N LYS A 87 -7.43 10.55 9.36
CA LYS A 87 -8.37 10.51 10.50
C LYS A 87 -9.72 10.01 10.02
N ALA A 88 -10.42 9.26 10.86
CA ALA A 88 -11.77 8.80 10.56
C ALA A 88 -12.73 9.07 11.73
N ALA A 89 -13.93 9.54 11.39
CA ALA A 89 -14.98 9.88 12.35
C ALA A 89 -16.33 9.31 11.91
N TRP A 90 -17.21 9.00 12.86
CA TRP A 90 -18.59 8.54 12.61
C TRP A 90 -19.57 9.25 13.55
N ASN A 91 -20.68 9.77 13.01
CA ASN A 91 -21.66 10.50 13.80
C ASN A 91 -22.99 9.77 14.03
N GLY A 92 -23.10 8.50 13.66
CA GLY A 92 -24.36 7.73 13.72
C GLY A 92 -24.92 7.40 12.33
N SER A 93 -24.77 8.32 11.38
CA SER A 93 -25.32 8.16 10.02
C SER A 93 -24.24 8.13 8.94
N TRP A 94 -23.16 8.88 9.14
CA TRP A 94 -22.10 9.06 8.14
C TRP A 94 -20.74 8.74 8.73
N ILE A 95 -19.87 8.20 7.89
CA ILE A 95 -18.43 8.09 8.15
C ILE A 95 -17.73 9.18 7.35
N PHE A 96 -16.81 9.89 8.01
CA PHE A 96 -15.99 10.94 7.43
C PHE A 96 -14.54 10.52 7.51
N ILE A 97 -13.80 10.78 6.44
CA ILE A 97 -12.36 10.54 6.37
C ILE A 97 -11.70 11.87 6.04
N LEU A 98 -10.73 12.28 6.85
CA LEU A 98 -9.89 13.43 6.59
C LEU A 98 -8.49 12.92 6.25
N GLU A 99 -7.96 13.37 5.12
CA GLU A 99 -6.69 12.90 4.56
C GLU A 99 -5.75 14.08 4.33
N GLU A 100 -4.47 13.86 4.60
CA GLU A 100 -3.40 14.83 4.35
C GLU A 100 -2.14 14.10 3.85
N TRP A 101 -1.51 14.63 2.80
CA TRP A 101 -0.27 14.10 2.26
C TRP A 101 0.61 15.22 1.70
N GLN A 102 1.91 14.95 1.59
CA GLN A 102 2.83 15.89 0.95
C GLN A 102 2.60 15.87 -0.57
N ALA A 103 2.20 17.01 -1.12
CA ALA A 103 2.04 17.20 -2.56
C ALA A 103 2.87 18.42 -3.00
N PRO A 104 4.15 18.24 -3.38
CA PRO A 104 5.01 19.33 -3.85
C PRO A 104 4.45 19.96 -5.14
N GLU A 105 3.88 19.10 -6.00
CA GLU A 105 3.18 19.49 -7.23
C GLU A 105 1.74 18.97 -7.12
N PRO A 106 0.86 19.66 -6.39
CA PRO A 106 -0.51 19.22 -6.22
C PRO A 106 -1.22 19.28 -7.56
N ALA A 107 -1.75 18.14 -7.98
CA ALA A 107 -2.48 18.01 -9.23
C ALA A 107 -3.89 18.60 -9.08
N PHE A 108 -3.98 19.93 -8.97
CA PHE A 108 -5.25 20.65 -8.99
C PHE A 108 -5.97 20.35 -10.32
N ASN A 109 -7.21 19.86 -10.24
CA ASN A 109 -8.05 19.46 -11.39
C ASN A 109 -7.64 18.20 -12.16
N ALA A 110 -6.62 17.43 -11.75
CA ALA A 110 -6.28 16.18 -12.45
C ALA A 110 -7.23 15.01 -12.12
N TRP A 111 -8.00 15.10 -11.04
CA TRP A 111 -8.92 14.03 -10.61
C TRP A 111 -10.29 14.08 -11.32
N SER A 112 -10.74 15.22 -11.87
CA SER A 112 -12.07 15.29 -12.51
C SER A 112 -12.12 14.70 -13.93
N THR A 113 -10.98 14.32 -14.50
CA THR A 113 -10.89 13.63 -15.81
C THR A 113 -10.56 12.15 -15.71
N ALA A 114 -10.48 11.57 -14.50
CA ALA A 114 -10.46 10.11 -14.30
C ALA A 114 -11.87 9.47 -14.43
N VAL A 115 -12.83 10.18 -15.04
CA VAL A 115 -14.11 9.61 -15.47
C VAL A 115 -13.88 8.84 -16.77
N ALA A 116 -14.18 7.52 -16.75
CA ALA A 116 -14.32 6.58 -17.87
C ALA A 116 -13.13 5.66 -18.27
N GLY A 117 -12.05 5.55 -17.48
CA GLY A 117 -10.93 4.63 -17.79
C GLY A 117 -11.02 3.20 -17.23
N ILE A 118 -11.93 2.93 -16.28
CA ILE A 118 -11.99 1.64 -15.57
C ILE A 118 -13.43 1.10 -15.61
N LEU A 119 -13.97 0.89 -16.81
CA LEU A 119 -14.91 -0.22 -17.00
C LEU A 119 -14.06 -1.49 -17.15
N PRO A 120 -14.32 -2.57 -16.40
CA PRO A 120 -13.66 -3.84 -16.68
C PRO A 120 -14.00 -4.23 -18.13
N VAL A 121 -12.98 -4.48 -18.95
CA VAL A 121 -13.15 -5.11 -20.25
C VAL A 121 -13.95 -6.40 -20.03
N GLN A 122 -15.23 -6.39 -20.38
CA GLN A 122 -15.99 -7.62 -20.53
C GLN A 122 -15.45 -8.32 -21.76
N LEU A 123 -14.70 -9.39 -21.53
CA LEU A 123 -14.34 -10.35 -22.56
C LEU A 123 -15.63 -11.09 -22.97
N HIS A 124 -16.08 -10.85 -24.20
CA HIS A 124 -16.96 -11.75 -24.96
C HIS A 124 -16.13 -12.48 -26.00
#